data_AF-X0ZU67-F1
#
_entry.id   AF-X0ZU67-F1
#
_cell.length_a   1.000
_cell.length_b   1.000
_cell.length_c   1.000
_cell.angle_alpha   90.00
_cell.angle_beta   90.00
_cell.angle_gamma   90.00
#
_symmetry.space_group_name_H-M   'P 1'
#
loop_
_entity.id
_entity.type
_entity.pdbx_description
1 polymer ?
#
loop_
_entity_poly.entity_id
_entity_poly.type
_entity_poly.pdbx_seq_one_letter_code
_entity_poly.pdbx_strand_id
1 'polypeptide(L)'
;MIFFATCAETRHWTKWLASRLKSPAASSALKELATMEETLSRDGLLKLLEKGIAYHNQDLSWEERNLVETYLKKGEIKIICATPILVTGINLPSKNVIIPLDKIHNDDEDYIHSYRTNINFTDIENMGGRAGILNTGKHESSTQKKQKFGRV
;
A
#
# COMPACT_ATOMS: atom_id res chain seq x y z
N MET A 1 5.07 -3.53 1.63
CA MET A 1 4.27 -3.70 0.40
C MET A 1 4.61 -5.04 -0.22
N ILE A 2 3.60 -5.77 -0.68
CA ILE A 2 3.74 -7.07 -1.34
C ILE A 2 3.14 -6.96 -2.73
N PHE A 3 3.89 -7.33 -3.76
CA PHE A 3 3.41 -7.29 -5.13
C PHE A 3 2.85 -8.65 -5.56
N PHE A 4 1.75 -8.62 -6.32
CA PHE A 4 1.15 -9.80 -6.95
C PHE A 4 0.84 -9.51 -8.41
N ALA A 5 0.82 -10.54 -9.24
CA ALA A 5 0.63 -10.38 -10.69
C ALA A 5 -0.80 -9.94 -11.05
N THR A 6 -1.82 -10.38 -10.30
CA THR A 6 -3.24 -10.05 -10.59
C THR A 6 -3.98 -9.30 -9.47
N CYS A 7 -5.07 -8.65 -9.88
CA CYS A 7 -6.12 -8.13 -9.01
C CYS A 7 -6.83 -9.23 -8.20
N ALA A 8 -6.98 -10.43 -8.78
CA ALA A 8 -7.55 -11.58 -8.07
C ALA A 8 -6.63 -12.08 -6.93
N GLU A 9 -5.34 -12.23 -7.20
CA GLU A 9 -4.33 -12.63 -6.22
C GLU A 9 -4.18 -11.60 -5.11
N THR A 10 -4.09 -10.32 -5.44
CA THR A 10 -4.04 -9.25 -4.43
C THR A 10 -5.22 -9.37 -3.46
N ARG A 11 -6.45 -9.53 -3.95
CA ARG A 11 -7.63 -9.72 -3.08
C ARG A 11 -7.57 -11.02 -2.27
N HIS A 12 -7.22 -12.14 -2.91
CA HIS A 12 -7.17 -13.45 -2.28
C HIS A 12 -6.14 -13.48 -1.14
N TRP A 13 -4.90 -13.13 -1.44
CA TRP A 13 -3.80 -13.15 -0.48
C TRP A 13 -3.98 -12.12 0.62
N THR A 14 -4.56 -10.96 0.33
CA THR A 14 -4.87 -9.96 1.36
C THR A 14 -5.84 -10.51 2.40
N LYS A 15 -6.92 -11.18 1.96
CA LYS A 15 -7.87 -11.84 2.87
C LYS A 15 -7.20 -12.96 3.67
N TRP A 16 -6.38 -13.77 3.02
CA TRP A 16 -5.61 -14.82 3.67
C TRP A 16 -4.67 -14.26 4.75
N LEU A 17 -3.90 -13.22 4.43
CA LEU A 17 -3.01 -12.54 5.37
C LEU A 17 -3.78 -11.96 6.56
N ALA A 18 -4.94 -11.34 6.33
CA ALA A 18 -5.80 -10.80 7.38
C ALA A 18 -6.34 -11.88 8.34
N SER A 19 -6.52 -13.11 7.86
CA SER A 19 -6.91 -14.24 8.72
C SER A 19 -5.76 -14.76 9.60
N ARG A 20 -4.51 -14.56 9.16
CA ARG A 20 -3.33 -15.16 9.80
C ARG A 20 -2.56 -14.19 10.68
N LEU A 21 -2.54 -12.91 10.31
CA LEU A 21 -1.71 -11.90 10.95
C LEU A 21 -2.50 -11.10 11.98
N LYS A 22 -1.83 -10.79 13.09
CA LYS A 22 -2.31 -9.83 14.09
C LYS A 22 -1.62 -8.50 13.85
N SER A 23 -2.40 -7.48 13.53
CA SER A 23 -1.91 -6.12 13.32
C SER A 23 -2.97 -5.13 13.82
N PRO A 24 -2.56 -3.96 14.33
CA PRO A 24 -3.50 -2.96 14.83
C PRO A 24 -4.45 -2.48 13.73
N ALA A 25 -5.70 -2.22 14.10
CA ALA A 25 -6.70 -1.70 13.19
C ALA A 25 -6.33 -0.28 12.71
N ALA A 26 -6.59 0.01 11.44
CA ALA A 26 -6.52 1.34 10.87
C ALA A 26 -7.79 2.12 11.25
N SER A 27 -7.86 2.56 12.50
CA SER A 27 -9.07 3.11 13.12
C SER A 27 -9.58 4.37 12.43
N SER A 28 -8.68 5.24 11.96
CA SER A 28 -9.08 6.46 11.25
C SER A 28 -9.57 6.12 9.85
N ALA A 29 -8.90 5.18 9.17
CA ALA A 29 -9.29 4.69 7.85
C ALA A 29 -10.68 4.04 7.87
N LEU A 30 -10.97 3.26 8.90
CA LEU A 30 -12.29 2.63 9.10
C LEU A 30 -13.41 3.66 9.24
N LYS A 31 -13.18 4.71 10.04
CA LYS A 31 -14.16 5.78 10.25
C LYS A 31 -14.43 6.55 8.97
N GLU A 32 -13.38 6.90 8.23
CA GLU A 32 -13.51 7.61 6.96
C GLU A 32 -14.23 6.75 5.93
N LEU A 33 -13.80 5.50 5.73
CA LEU A 33 -14.41 4.58 4.77
C LEU A 33 -15.88 4.28 5.07
N ALA A 34 -16.26 4.21 6.35
CA ALA A 34 -17.66 4.01 6.75
C ALA A 34 -18.60 5.17 6.35
N THR A 35 -18.05 6.37 6.12
CA THR A 35 -18.81 7.54 5.66
C THR A 35 -18.85 7.71 4.15
N MET A 36 -18.07 6.91 3.42
CA MET A 36 -18.01 6.95 1.96
C MET A 36 -19.17 6.18 1.32
N GLU A 37 -19.39 6.43 0.03
CA GLU A 37 -20.38 5.73 -0.79
C GLU A 37 -20.18 4.21 -0.76
N GLU A 38 -21.27 3.46 -0.84
CA GLU A 38 -21.22 2.01 -0.93
C GLU A 38 -20.70 1.55 -2.28
N THR A 39 -19.66 0.72 -2.24
CA THR A 39 -19.06 0.08 -3.41
C THR A 39 -19.05 -1.43 -3.19
N LEU A 40 -18.80 -2.20 -4.27
CA LEU A 40 -18.61 -3.65 -4.17
C LEU A 40 -17.37 -4.03 -3.33
N SER A 41 -16.39 -3.14 -3.20
CA SER A 41 -15.14 -3.34 -2.48
C SER A 41 -15.21 -2.89 -1.01
N ARG A 42 -16.12 -1.98 -0.65
CA ARG A 42 -16.15 -1.29 0.66
C ARG A 42 -16.18 -2.24 1.83
N ASP A 43 -17.13 -3.18 1.85
CA ASP A 43 -17.30 -4.12 2.97
C ASP A 43 -16.09 -5.05 3.13
N GLY A 44 -15.49 -5.44 2.00
CA GLY A 44 -14.25 -6.20 2.01
C GLY A 44 -13.10 -5.39 2.58
N LEU A 45 -12.98 -4.12 2.18
CA LEU A 45 -11.92 -3.23 2.63
C LEU A 45 -12.06 -2.87 4.12
N LEU A 46 -13.28 -2.64 4.62
CA LEU A 46 -13.55 -2.42 6.05
C LEU A 46 -12.99 -3.58 6.89
N LYS A 47 -13.32 -4.84 6.55
CA LYS A 47 -12.82 -6.03 7.26
C LYS A 47 -11.29 -6.15 7.25
N LEU A 48 -10.65 -5.70 6.18
CA LEU A 48 -9.20 -5.72 6.06
C LEU A 48 -8.55 -4.61 6.91
N LEU A 49 -9.15 -3.42 6.93
CA LEU A 49 -8.68 -2.29 7.72
C LEU A 49 -8.80 -2.53 9.23
N GLU A 50 -9.72 -3.37 9.69
CA GLU A 50 -9.74 -3.88 11.09
C GLU A 50 -8.45 -4.61 11.48
N LYS A 51 -7.70 -5.14 10.51
CA LYS A 51 -6.39 -5.75 10.72
C LYS A 51 -5.23 -4.83 10.34
N GLY A 52 -5.50 -3.60 9.91
CA GLY A 52 -4.49 -2.68 9.38
C GLY A 52 -3.85 -3.20 8.10
N ILE A 53 -4.61 -3.94 7.28
CA ILE A 53 -4.17 -4.52 6.01
C ILE A 53 -5.09 -3.96 4.91
N ALA A 54 -4.56 -3.74 3.71
CA ALA A 54 -5.34 -3.37 2.55
C ALA A 54 -4.76 -3.97 1.26
N TYR A 55 -5.51 -3.88 0.17
CA TYR A 55 -4.97 -4.07 -1.18
C TYR A 55 -5.07 -2.77 -1.98
N HIS A 56 -4.29 -2.66 -3.04
CA HIS A 56 -4.27 -1.50 -3.93
C HIS A 56 -4.16 -1.96 -5.37
N ASN A 57 -5.28 -1.94 -6.07
CA ASN A 57 -5.40 -2.37 -7.45
C ASN A 57 -6.55 -1.60 -8.13
N GLN A 58 -6.90 -1.98 -9.36
CA GLN A 58 -7.95 -1.30 -10.14
C GLN A 58 -9.38 -1.65 -9.70
N ASP A 59 -9.56 -2.63 -8.81
CA ASP A 59 -10.89 -3.00 -8.30
C ASP A 59 -11.42 -1.98 -7.28
N LEU A 60 -10.53 -1.17 -6.70
CA LEU A 60 -10.91 -0.09 -5.79
C LEU A 60 -11.34 1.15 -6.59
N SER A 61 -12.32 1.88 -6.07
CA SER A 61 -12.66 3.21 -6.57
C SER A 61 -11.46 4.17 -6.43
N TRP A 62 -11.51 5.30 -7.12
CA TRP A 62 -10.44 6.29 -6.99
C TRP A 62 -10.34 6.83 -5.55
N GLU A 63 -11.49 7.07 -4.92
CA GLU A 63 -11.61 7.54 -3.55
C GLU A 63 -11.08 6.51 -2.55
N GLU A 64 -11.41 5.23 -2.74
CA GLU A 64 -10.90 4.13 -1.91
C GLU A 64 -9.38 3.98 -2.03
N ARG A 65 -8.82 4.11 -3.24
CA ARG A 65 -7.37 4.12 -3.44
C ARG A 65 -6.73 5.28 -2.70
N ASN A 66 -7.25 6.49 -2.85
CA ASN A 66 -6.74 7.67 -2.16
C ASN A 66 -6.78 7.54 -0.62
N LEU A 67 -7.85 6.93 -0.08
CA LEU A 67 -7.95 6.60 1.34
C LEU A 67 -6.84 5.62 1.76
N VAL A 68 -6.68 4.51 1.03
CA VAL A 68 -5.63 3.51 1.31
C VAL A 68 -4.24 4.15 1.27
N GLU A 69 -3.94 4.97 0.26
CA GLU A 69 -2.67 5.68 0.15
C GLU A 69 -2.42 6.62 1.33
N THR A 70 -3.44 7.37 1.73
CA THR A 70 -3.38 8.33 2.84
C THR A 70 -3.05 7.62 4.14
N TYR A 71 -3.74 6.52 4.45
CA TYR A 71 -3.54 5.79 5.71
C TYR A 71 -2.33 4.84 5.69
N LEU A 72 -1.83 4.46 4.51
CA LEU A 72 -0.52 3.85 4.37
C LEU A 72 0.59 4.85 4.73
N LYS A 73 0.53 6.08 4.21
CA LYS A 73 1.51 7.15 4.53
C LYS A 73 1.48 7.56 6.00
N LYS A 74 0.29 7.62 6.61
CA LYS A 74 0.13 7.84 8.07
C LYS A 74 0.63 6.64 8.91
N GLY A 75 0.89 5.50 8.27
CA GLY A 75 1.38 4.30 8.93
C GLY A 75 0.33 3.52 9.71
N GLU A 76 -0.97 3.78 9.49
CA GLU A 76 -2.05 2.98 10.08
C GLU A 76 -2.19 1.64 9.35
N ILE A 77 -2.07 1.64 8.02
CA ILE A 77 -2.00 0.41 7.23
C ILE A 77 -0.57 -0.13 7.29
N LYS A 78 -0.40 -1.32 7.85
CA LYS A 78 0.91 -1.97 8.04
C LYS A 78 1.31 -2.84 6.86
N ILE A 79 0.33 -3.43 6.20
CA ILE A 79 0.54 -4.36 5.09
C ILE A 79 -0.36 -3.95 3.93
N ILE A 80 0.23 -3.85 2.75
CA ILE A 80 -0.48 -3.52 1.52
C ILE A 80 -0.07 -4.49 0.43
N CYS A 81 -1.06 -5.06 -0.26
CA CYS A 81 -0.86 -5.91 -1.41
C CYS A 81 -1.24 -5.15 -2.69
N ALA A 82 -0.36 -5.08 -3.69
CA ALA A 82 -0.59 -4.26 -4.87
C ALA A 82 -0.21 -4.98 -6.16
N THR A 83 -0.78 -4.53 -7.28
CA THR A 83 -0.34 -4.93 -8.63
C THR A 83 0.74 -3.96 -9.14
N PRO A 84 1.84 -4.43 -9.77
CA PRO A 84 2.96 -3.58 -10.19
C PRO A 84 2.55 -2.38 -11.07
N ILE A 85 1.64 -2.62 -12.00
CA ILE A 85 1.19 -1.65 -13.02
C ILE A 85 0.55 -0.40 -12.40
N LEU A 86 -0.07 -0.55 -11.22
CA LEU A 86 -0.78 0.55 -10.57
C LEU A 86 0.12 1.39 -9.66
N VAL A 87 1.34 0.92 -9.39
CA VAL A 87 2.30 1.58 -8.49
C VAL A 87 3.33 2.41 -9.27
N THR A 88 3.30 2.44 -10.60
CA THR A 88 4.22 3.26 -11.42
C THR A 88 3.99 4.77 -11.32
N GLY A 89 2.87 5.23 -10.75
CA GLY A 89 2.54 6.67 -10.60
C GLY A 89 2.45 7.22 -9.18
N ILE A 90 2.66 6.39 -8.15
CA ILE A 90 2.29 6.73 -6.76
C ILE A 90 3.50 6.63 -5.83
N ASN A 91 3.84 7.72 -5.15
CA ASN A 91 4.92 7.72 -4.15
C ASN A 91 4.43 7.09 -2.83
N LEU A 92 4.41 5.75 -2.80
CA LEU A 92 4.06 4.94 -1.63
C LEU A 92 5.32 4.30 -1.04
N PRO A 93 6.08 5.03 -0.21
CA PRO A 93 7.21 4.44 0.48
C PRO A 93 6.77 3.35 1.45
N SER A 94 7.43 2.21 1.36
CA SER A 94 7.27 1.10 2.29
C SER A 94 8.61 0.78 2.95
N LYS A 95 8.57 0.40 4.23
CA LYS A 95 9.78 -0.07 4.93
C LYS A 95 10.38 -1.29 4.24
N ASN A 96 9.52 -2.25 3.89
CA ASN A 96 9.89 -3.48 3.22
C ASN A 96 9.02 -3.67 1.97
N VAL A 97 9.64 -4.17 0.90
CA VAL A 97 8.97 -4.56 -0.34
C VAL A 97 9.26 -6.04 -0.61
N ILE A 98 8.20 -6.81 -0.90
CA ILE A 98 8.30 -8.20 -1.35
C ILE A 98 7.91 -8.24 -2.82
N ILE A 99 8.85 -8.69 -3.66
CA ILE A 99 8.72 -8.75 -5.11
C ILE A 99 8.52 -10.23 -5.51
N PRO A 100 7.45 -10.55 -6.27
CA PRO A 100 7.25 -11.90 -6.79
C PRO A 100 8.28 -12.25 -7.87
N LEU A 101 8.51 -13.54 -8.09
CA LEU A 101 9.46 -14.02 -9.10
C LEU A 101 8.88 -13.98 -10.51
N ASP A 102 7.56 -14.00 -10.61
CA ASP A 102 6.79 -14.05 -11.84
C ASP A 102 5.81 -12.87 -11.96
N LYS A 103 5.50 -12.50 -13.20
CA LYS A 103 4.47 -11.52 -13.55
C LYS A 103 3.57 -12.08 -14.63
N ILE A 104 2.41 -11.47 -14.83
CA ILE A 104 1.59 -11.74 -16.00
C ILE A 104 2.08 -10.90 -17.17
N HIS A 105 2.31 -11.55 -18.28
CA HIS A 105 2.45 -10.92 -19.59
C HIS A 105 1.07 -10.89 -20.24
N ASN A 106 0.68 -9.71 -20.71
CA ASN A 106 -0.41 -9.56 -21.66
C ASN A 106 0.28 -9.26 -22.98
N ASP A 107 0.11 -10.11 -23.98
CA ASP A 107 0.58 -9.80 -25.33
C ASP A 107 -0.33 -8.71 -25.89
N ASP A 108 0.24 -7.56 -26.28
CA ASP A 108 -0.54 -6.38 -26.70
C ASP A 108 -1.35 -6.65 -27.98
N GLU A 109 -1.02 -7.72 -28.72
CA GLU A 109 -1.69 -8.11 -29.96
C GLU A 109 -2.85 -9.10 -29.78
N ASP A 110 -2.89 -9.89 -28.70
CA ASP A 110 -3.92 -10.90 -28.46
C ASP A 110 -4.25 -11.03 -26.94
N TYR A 111 -5.25 -10.27 -26.49
CA TYR A 111 -5.79 -10.27 -25.11
C TYR A 111 -6.24 -11.64 -24.58
N ILE A 112 -6.22 -12.69 -25.40
CA ILE A 112 -6.76 -14.02 -25.10
C ILE A 112 -5.75 -14.89 -24.32
N HIS A 113 -4.46 -14.57 -24.33
CA HIS A 113 -3.42 -15.38 -23.69
C HIS A 113 -2.61 -14.61 -22.65
N SER A 114 -3.17 -14.45 -21.46
CA SER A 114 -2.37 -14.07 -20.28
C SER A 114 -1.57 -15.29 -19.80
N TYR A 115 -0.24 -15.20 -19.81
CA TYR A 115 0.64 -16.24 -19.27
C TYR A 115 1.67 -15.66 -18.30
N ARG A 116 2.17 -16.52 -17.40
CA ARG A 116 3.21 -16.12 -16.44
C ARG A 116 4.56 -16.11 -17.12
N THR A 117 5.26 -14.99 -17.01
CA THR A 117 6.64 -14.82 -17.43
C THR A 117 7.50 -14.49 -16.22
N ASN A 118 8.81 -14.68 -16.36
CA ASN A 118 9.76 -14.14 -15.41
C ASN A 118 9.62 -12.62 -15.33
N ILE A 119 9.84 -12.11 -14.12
CA ILE A 119 9.95 -10.69 -13.87
C ILE A 119 11.19 -10.12 -14.56
N ASN A 120 11.07 -8.96 -15.22
CA ASN A 120 12.21 -8.31 -15.87
C ASN A 120 12.95 -7.43 -14.86
N PHE A 121 14.21 -7.12 -15.15
CA PHE A 121 15.03 -6.26 -14.30
C PHE A 121 14.38 -4.90 -14.03
N THR A 122 13.79 -4.26 -15.05
CA THR A 122 13.08 -2.99 -14.92
C THR A 122 11.88 -3.07 -13.96
N ASP A 123 11.16 -4.19 -13.94
CA ASP A 123 10.04 -4.38 -13.01
C ASP A 123 10.56 -4.48 -11.56
N ILE A 124 11.69 -5.18 -11.38
CA ILE A 124 12.36 -5.27 -10.07
C ILE A 124 12.80 -3.88 -9.61
N GLU A 125 13.40 -3.06 -10.47
CA GLU A 125 13.81 -1.69 -10.13
C GLU A 125 12.61 -0.81 -9.75
N ASN A 126 11.53 -0.87 -10.54
CA ASN A 126 10.32 -0.11 -10.30
C ASN A 126 9.64 -0.49 -8.96
N MET A 127 9.59 -1.79 -8.65
CA MET A 127 9.04 -2.28 -7.39
C MET A 127 10.00 -2.00 -6.21
N GLY A 128 11.29 -2.26 -6.40
CA GLY A 128 12.34 -2.10 -5.40
C GLY A 128 12.55 -0.65 -4.98
N GLY A 129 12.37 0.31 -5.89
CA GLY A 129 12.43 1.74 -5.60
C GLY A 129 11.37 2.23 -4.60
N ARG A 130 10.39 1.38 -4.23
CA ARG A 130 9.42 1.65 -3.16
C ARG A 130 9.92 1.27 -1.76
N ALA A 131 11.06 0.58 -1.67
CA ALA A 131 11.68 0.19 -0.41
C ALA A 131 12.55 1.31 0.17
N GLY A 132 12.68 1.35 1.51
CA GLY A 132 13.82 2.01 2.14
C GLY A 132 13.67 3.47 2.56
N ILE A 133 12.49 4.11 2.45
CA ILE A 133 12.28 5.39 3.14
C ILE A 133 12.05 5.13 4.63
N LEU A 134 13.16 4.99 5.36
CA LEU A 134 13.21 5.06 6.81
C LEU A 134 12.93 6.52 7.21
N ASN A 135 11.67 6.85 7.51
CA ASN A 135 11.42 7.93 8.48
C ASN A 135 11.93 7.44 9.85
N THR A 136 13.25 7.52 10.06
CA THR A 136 13.81 7.60 11.40
C THR A 136 13.17 8.81 12.05
N GLY A 137 12.47 8.60 13.16
CA GLY A 137 11.63 9.63 13.75
C GLY A 137 12.39 10.93 13.98
N LYS A 138 11.92 12.03 13.38
CA LYS A 138 12.01 13.32 14.06
C LYS A 138 11.08 13.22 15.27
N HIS A 139 11.58 12.60 16.34
CA HIS A 139 11.11 12.95 17.68
C HIS A 139 11.53 14.40 17.87
N GLU A 140 10.55 15.31 17.82
CA GLU A 140 10.72 16.67 18.31
C GLU A 140 11.12 16.59 19.78
N SER A 141 12.42 16.70 20.06
CA SER A 141 12.88 17.10 21.39
C SER A 141 12.69 18.61 21.49
N SER A 142 11.46 19.03 21.81
CA SER A 142 11.18 20.32 22.41
C SER A 142 11.83 20.36 23.80
N THR A 143 13.14 20.62 23.86
CA THR A 143 13.81 20.99 25.10
C THR A 143 14.22 22.45 25.00
N GLN A 144 13.50 23.26 25.77
CA GLN A 144 13.74 24.67 26.02
C GLN A 144 15.24 24.98 26.15
N LYS A 145 15.73 25.95 25.37
CA LYS A 145 16.86 26.78 25.78
C LYS A 145 16.51 28.25 25.51
N LYS A 146 15.90 28.87 26.53
CA LYS A 146 16.01 30.32 26.74
C LYS A 146 17.49 30.66 26.75
N GLN A 147 17.95 31.54 25.87
CA GLN A 147 19.06 32.43 26.20
C GLN A 147 18.95 33.73 25.39
N LYS A 148 18.81 34.81 26.15
CA LYS A 148 18.81 36.21 25.71
C LYS A 148 20.19 36.57 25.16
N PHE A 149 20.22 37.23 24.01
CA PHE A 149 21.23 38.22 23.62
C PHE A 149 20.45 39.28 22.83
N GLY A 150 20.27 40.53 23.26
CA GLY A 150 21.24 41.40 23.93
C GLY A 150 21.93 42.23 22.86
N ARG A 151 21.23 43.27 22.35
CA ARG A 151 21.82 44.34 21.52
C ARG A 151 22.83 45.10 22.39
N VAL A 152 24.04 45.29 21.86
CA VAL A 152 24.96 46.37 22.22
C VAL A 152 25.46 46.97 20.93
#